data_AF-A0A8I1QEY6-F1
#
_entry.id   AF-A0A8I1QEY6-F1
#
_cell.length_a   1.000
_cell.length_b   1.000
_cell.length_c   1.000
_cell.angle_alpha   90.00
_cell.angle_beta   90.00
_cell.angle_gamma   90.00
#
_symmetry.space_group_name_H-M   'P 1'
#
loop_
_entity.id
_entity.type
_entity.pdbx_description
1 polymer ?
#
loop_
_entity_poly.entity_id
_entity_poly.type
_entity_poly.pdbx_seq_one_letter_code
_entity_poly.pdbx_strand_id
1 'polypeptide(L)'
;MMLFQNIRLSFKKIIILFWCLWWLIALWTDILGLLAHYHYLNKSWAPDGNMPFLIQSLAMYPLPAWAPLIFFLGILLWSLVSTLSFIWASLSLNQPFNVWMRKADIAFIISLSYWLAFFIADQMVMKYDLEQNHMVQGGFQLLCYLTLYLLPNKSE
;
A
#
# COMPACT_ATOMS: atom_id res chain seq x y z
N MET A 1 -4.28 18.90 30.02
CA MET A 1 -5.21 17.87 29.50
C MET A 1 -5.56 18.04 28.02
N MET A 2 -5.97 19.23 27.56
CA MET A 2 -6.25 19.53 26.13
C MET A 2 -5.04 19.34 25.19
N LEU A 3 -3.82 19.69 25.64
CA LEU A 3 -2.59 19.53 24.84
C LEU A 3 -2.35 18.06 24.42
N PHE A 4 -2.52 17.11 25.33
CA PHE A 4 -2.33 15.68 25.07
C PHE A 4 -3.45 15.06 24.20
N GLN A 5 -4.66 15.62 24.22
CA GLN A 5 -5.72 15.22 23.30
C GLN A 5 -5.38 15.65 21.86
N ASN A 6 -4.88 16.88 21.69
CA ASN A 6 -4.47 17.40 20.40
C ASN A 6 -3.29 16.61 19.81
N ILE A 7 -2.32 16.20 20.63
CA ILE A 7 -1.18 15.39 20.15
C ILE A 7 -1.64 14.02 19.64
N ARG A 8 -2.52 13.32 20.37
CA ARG A 8 -3.03 11.99 19.96
C ARG A 8 -3.81 12.05 18.65
N LEU A 9 -4.69 13.04 18.50
CA LEU A 9 -5.43 13.25 17.26
C LEU A 9 -4.48 13.60 16.10
N SER A 10 -3.52 14.50 16.32
CA SER A 10 -2.52 14.83 15.30
C SER A 10 -1.70 13.62 14.88
N PHE A 11 -1.33 12.74 15.81
CA PHE A 11 -0.59 11.52 15.49
C PHE A 11 -1.40 10.56 14.60
N LYS A 12 -2.69 10.38 14.86
CA LYS A 12 -3.59 9.61 13.97
C LYS A 12 -3.61 10.17 12.55
N LYS A 13 -3.66 11.49 12.41
CA LYS A 13 -3.61 12.16 11.10
C LYS A 13 -2.26 11.98 10.40
N ILE A 14 -1.16 12.05 11.16
CA ILE A 14 0.19 11.79 10.64
C ILE A 14 0.29 10.36 10.09
N ILE A 15 -0.26 9.36 10.77
CA ILE A 15 -0.30 7.97 10.28
C ILE A 15 -1.01 7.89 8.91
N ILE A 16 -2.14 8.58 8.73
CA ILE A 16 -2.87 8.60 7.46
C ILE A 16 -2.04 9.27 6.36
N LEU A 17 -1.40 10.40 6.65
CA LEU A 17 -0.53 11.11 5.70
C LEU A 17 0.70 10.29 5.33
N PHE A 18 1.30 9.59 6.30
CA PHE A 18 2.40 8.66 6.07
C PHE A 18 2.02 7.59 5.05
N TRP A 19 0.88 6.91 5.26
CA TRP A 19 0.43 5.88 4.32
C TRP A 19 0.02 6.44 2.96
N CYS A 20 -0.53 7.65 2.90
CA CYS A 20 -0.77 8.34 1.64
C CYS A 20 0.53 8.54 0.85
N LEU A 21 1.60 9.03 1.50
CA LEU A 21 2.89 9.23 0.85
C LEU A 21 3.53 7.90 0.45
N TRP A 22 3.48 6.90 1.32
CA TRP A 22 4.02 5.58 1.06
C TRP A 22 3.39 4.94 -0.19
N TRP A 23 2.05 4.94 -0.27
CA TRP A 23 1.32 4.37 -1.42
C TRP A 23 1.58 5.16 -2.71
N LEU A 24 1.67 6.48 -2.63
CA LEU A 24 1.98 7.33 -3.77
C LEU A 24 3.38 7.04 -4.32
N ILE A 25 4.38 6.87 -3.44
CA ILE A 25 5.73 6.48 -3.84
C ILE A 25 5.73 5.07 -4.44
N ALA A 26 5.09 4.09 -3.81
CA ALA A 26 5.02 2.72 -4.32
C ALA A 26 4.40 2.65 -5.73
N LEU A 27 3.23 3.26 -5.92
CA LEU A 27 2.57 3.37 -7.22
C LEU A 27 3.47 4.05 -8.25
N TRP A 28 4.10 5.17 -7.89
CA TRP A 28 5.00 5.89 -8.77
C TRP A 28 6.18 5.03 -9.20
N THR A 29 6.83 4.34 -8.28
CA THR A 29 7.95 3.46 -8.59
C THR A 29 7.55 2.29 -9.48
N ASP A 30 6.37 1.70 -9.28
CA ASP A 30 5.88 0.61 -10.12
C ASP A 30 5.53 1.06 -11.54
N ILE A 31 4.90 2.24 -11.68
CA ILE A 31 4.62 2.83 -13.00
C ILE A 31 5.92 3.07 -13.76
N LEU A 32 6.91 3.70 -13.11
CA LEU A 32 8.19 3.98 -13.75
C LEU A 32 8.95 2.70 -14.09
N GLY A 33 8.94 1.72 -13.19
CA GLY A 33 9.56 0.42 -13.43
C GLY A 33 8.95 -0.30 -14.62
N LEU A 34 7.62 -0.28 -14.76
CA LEU A 34 6.93 -0.85 -15.91
C LEU A 34 7.30 -0.13 -17.22
N LEU A 35 7.30 1.21 -17.21
CA LEU A 35 7.69 2.01 -18.38
C LEU A 35 9.15 1.76 -18.78
N ALA A 36 10.04 1.59 -17.79
CA ALA A 36 11.44 1.26 -18.02
C ALA A 36 11.62 -0.14 -18.61
N HIS A 37 10.88 -1.13 -18.11
CA HIS A 37 10.89 -2.50 -18.61
C HIS A 37 10.55 -2.58 -20.12
N TYR A 38 9.57 -1.79 -20.56
CA TYR A 38 9.16 -1.71 -21.96
C TYR A 38 9.92 -0.64 -22.77
N HIS A 39 11.01 -0.09 -22.22
CA HIS A 39 11.87 0.91 -22.86
C HIS A 39 11.19 2.23 -23.24
N TYR A 40 10.01 2.53 -22.70
CA TYR A 40 9.39 3.86 -22.79
C TYR A 40 10.12 4.89 -21.91
N LEU A 41 10.88 4.43 -20.91
CA LEU A 41 11.70 5.26 -20.04
C LEU A 41 13.11 4.65 -19.88
N ASN A 42 14.11 5.21 -20.56
CA ASN A 42 15.50 4.72 -20.43
C ASN A 42 16.31 5.61 -19.47
N LYS A 43 16.15 5.38 -18.16
CA LYS A 43 16.82 6.15 -17.10
C LYS A 43 17.31 5.25 -15.95
N SER A 44 18.57 5.43 -15.55
CA SER A 44 19.22 4.64 -14.49
C SER A 44 18.61 4.81 -13.09
N TRP A 45 17.84 5.87 -12.86
CA TRP A 45 17.18 6.14 -11.59
C TRP A 45 15.80 5.46 -11.45
N ALA A 46 15.29 4.84 -12.52
CA ALA A 46 14.00 4.15 -12.55
C ALA A 46 14.22 2.64 -12.81
N PRO A 47 14.64 1.86 -11.79
CA PRO A 47 14.87 0.43 -11.96
C PRO A 47 13.56 -0.29 -12.27
N ASP A 48 13.61 -1.29 -13.16
CA ASP A 48 12.44 -2.05 -13.60
C ASP A 48 12.16 -3.30 -12.75
N GLY A 49 12.84 -3.46 -11.61
CA GLY A 49 13.01 -4.74 -10.90
C GLY A 49 11.73 -5.53 -10.56
N ASN A 50 10.60 -4.86 -10.34
CA ASN A 50 9.37 -5.54 -9.91
C ASN A 50 8.76 -6.43 -11.02
N MET A 51 8.81 -6.01 -12.29
CA MET A 51 8.24 -6.82 -13.40
C MET A 51 9.10 -8.06 -13.72
N PRO A 52 10.43 -7.96 -13.93
CA PRO A 52 11.30 -9.14 -14.06
C PRO A 52 11.20 -10.10 -12.86
N PHE A 53 11.11 -9.56 -11.65
CA PHE A 53 10.95 -10.38 -10.45
C PHE A 53 9.61 -11.13 -10.43
N LEU A 54 8.52 -10.50 -10.85
CA LEU A 54 7.22 -11.17 -11.00
C LEU A 54 7.28 -12.29 -12.04
N ILE A 55 7.88 -12.03 -13.21
CA ILE A 55 8.08 -13.05 -14.26
C ILE A 55 8.85 -14.25 -13.70
N GLN A 56 9.94 -14.00 -12.97
CA GLN A 56 10.75 -15.05 -12.36
C GLN A 56 9.96 -15.85 -11.31
N SER A 57 9.11 -15.18 -10.52
CA SER A 57 8.29 -15.82 -9.49
C SER A 57 7.22 -16.74 -10.08
N LEU A 58 6.67 -16.36 -11.23
CA LEU A 58 5.65 -17.14 -11.94
C LEU A 58 6.21 -18.28 -12.81
N ALA A 59 7.54 -18.34 -13.02
CA ALA A 59 8.19 -19.29 -13.92
C ALA A 59 8.01 -20.77 -13.52
N MET A 60 7.59 -21.05 -12.29
CA MET A 60 7.24 -22.41 -11.85
C MET A 60 5.94 -22.95 -12.48
N TYR A 61 5.15 -22.10 -13.13
CA TYR A 61 3.91 -22.47 -13.81
C TYR A 61 4.04 -22.30 -15.34
N PRO A 62 3.41 -23.17 -16.14
CA PRO A 62 3.40 -23.06 -17.60
C PRO A 62 2.38 -22.00 -18.06
N LEU A 63 2.62 -20.73 -17.71
CA LEU A 63 1.74 -19.62 -18.02
C LEU A 63 2.04 -19.02 -19.41
N PRO A 64 1.01 -18.50 -20.11
CA PRO A 64 1.22 -17.77 -21.35
C PRO A 64 1.96 -16.44 -21.08
N ALA A 65 2.71 -15.96 -22.08
CA ALA A 65 3.57 -14.77 -21.96
C ALA A 65 2.85 -13.47 -21.56
N TRP A 66 1.53 -13.38 -21.78
CA TRP A 66 0.73 -12.21 -21.39
C TRP A 66 0.31 -12.22 -19.91
N ALA A 67 0.35 -13.38 -19.23
CA ALA A 67 -0.18 -13.51 -17.87
C ALA A 67 0.57 -12.64 -16.83
N PRO A 68 1.92 -12.58 -16.82
CA PRO A 68 2.64 -11.69 -15.90
C PRO A 68 2.25 -10.23 -16.05
N LEU A 69 2.02 -9.75 -17.29
CA LEU A 69 1.60 -8.38 -17.55
C LEU A 69 0.21 -8.12 -16.95
N ILE A 70 -0.74 -9.05 -17.10
CA ILE A 70 -2.08 -8.91 -16.51
C ILE A 70 -2.01 -8.87 -14.97
N PHE A 71 -1.21 -9.73 -14.34
CA PHE A 71 -1.02 -9.69 -12.90
C PHE A 71 -0.38 -8.38 -12.44
N PHE A 72 0.65 -7.89 -13.15
CA PHE A 72 1.29 -6.63 -12.85
C PHE A 72 0.34 -5.44 -12.99
N LEU A 73 -0.51 -5.42 -14.03
CA LEU A 73 -1.55 -4.40 -14.20
C LEU A 73 -2.60 -4.47 -13.09
N GLY A 74 -2.94 -5.68 -12.62
CA GLY A 74 -3.81 -5.87 -11.45
C GLY A 74 -3.21 -5.28 -10.17
N ILE A 75 -1.92 -5.54 -9.92
CA ILE A 75 -1.15 -4.97 -8.81
C ILE A 75 -1.15 -3.43 -8.90
N LEU A 76 -0.82 -2.88 -10.06
CA LEU A 76 -0.83 -1.43 -10.31
C LEU A 76 -2.20 -0.80 -10.09
N LEU A 77 -3.27 -1.42 -10.60
CA LEU A 77 -4.63 -0.91 -10.42
C LEU A 77 -5.02 -0.90 -8.95
N TRP A 78 -4.72 -1.95 -8.21
CA TRP A 78 -5.03 -2.04 -6.79
C TRP A 78 -4.20 -1.06 -5.95
N SER A 79 -2.92 -0.86 -6.31
CA SER A 79 -2.07 0.19 -5.74
C SER A 79 -2.60 1.60 -6.04
N LEU A 80 -3.13 1.84 -7.24
CA LEU A 80 -3.80 3.08 -7.60
C LEU A 80 -5.05 3.32 -6.74
N VAL A 81 -5.91 2.32 -6.59
CA VAL A 81 -7.12 2.43 -5.75
C VAL A 81 -6.75 2.71 -4.29
N SER A 82 -5.71 2.04 -3.76
CA SER A 82 -5.17 2.31 -2.41
C SER A 82 -4.68 3.75 -2.28
N THR A 83 -3.85 4.21 -3.23
CA THR A 83 -3.32 5.58 -3.28
C THR A 83 -4.45 6.62 -3.30
N LEU A 84 -5.41 6.47 -4.21
CA LEU A 84 -6.55 7.39 -4.33
C LEU A 84 -7.42 7.41 -3.08
N SER A 85 -7.60 6.26 -2.44
CA SER A 85 -8.35 6.16 -1.17
C SER A 85 -7.65 6.90 -0.03
N PHE A 86 -6.32 6.79 0.07
CA PHE A 86 -5.56 7.55 1.05
C PHE A 86 -5.53 9.05 0.75
N ILE A 87 -5.40 9.46 -0.51
CA ILE A 87 -5.53 10.89 -0.90
C ILE A 87 -6.90 11.42 -0.47
N TRP A 88 -7.98 10.67 -0.72
CA TRP A 88 -9.33 11.04 -0.32
C TRP A 88 -9.49 11.16 1.20
N ALA A 89 -8.87 10.25 1.97
CA ALA A 89 -8.81 10.35 3.43
C ALA A 89 -8.01 11.58 3.89
N SER A 90 -6.83 11.83 3.31
CA SER A 90 -5.96 12.96 3.62
C SER A 90 -6.61 14.32 3.34
N LEU A 91 -7.33 14.46 2.23
CA LEU A 91 -8.07 15.68 1.89
C LEU A 91 -9.24 15.96 2.86
N SER A 92 -9.66 14.97 3.63
CA SER A 92 -10.75 15.11 4.60
C SER A 92 -10.29 15.41 6.03
N LEU A 93 -8.99 15.48 6.31
CA LEU A 93 -8.49 15.57 7.70
C LEU A 93 -8.91 16.83 8.47
N ASN A 94 -9.40 17.87 7.78
CA ASN A 94 -9.97 19.08 8.39
C ASN A 94 -11.49 18.97 8.66
N GLN A 95 -12.12 17.88 8.22
CA GLN A 95 -13.53 17.58 8.46
C GLN A 95 -13.75 17.02 9.88
N PRO A 96 -15.00 16.86 10.35
CA PRO A 96 -15.31 16.23 11.63
C PRO A 96 -14.70 14.83 11.78
N PHE A 97 -14.39 14.44 13.03
CA PHE A 97 -13.69 13.19 13.36
C PHE A 97 -14.25 11.96 12.66
N ASN A 98 -15.56 11.76 12.77
CA ASN A 98 -16.29 10.66 12.16
C ASN A 98 -16.17 10.61 10.63
N VAL A 99 -16.04 11.76 9.97
CA VAL A 99 -15.94 11.83 8.51
C VAL A 99 -14.57 11.35 8.05
N TRP A 100 -13.48 11.94 8.57
CA TRP A 100 -12.15 11.55 8.12
C TRP A 100 -11.76 10.15 8.59
N MET A 101 -12.22 9.74 9.77
CA MET A 101 -11.94 8.40 10.30
C MET A 101 -12.59 7.32 9.42
N ARG A 102 -13.86 7.50 9.01
CA ARG A 102 -14.52 6.57 8.08
C ARG A 102 -13.79 6.43 6.75
N LYS A 103 -13.24 7.52 6.23
CA LYS A 103 -12.46 7.50 4.98
C LYS A 103 -11.11 6.79 5.17
N ALA A 104 -10.46 7.02 6.31
CA ALA A 104 -9.26 6.28 6.69
C ALA A 104 -9.55 4.78 6.78
N ASP A 105 -10.67 4.36 7.41
CA ASP A 105 -11.06 2.95 7.49
C ASP A 105 -11.15 2.29 6.12
N ILE A 106 -11.84 2.95 5.19
CA ILE A 106 -11.97 2.46 3.81
C ILE A 106 -10.60 2.33 3.15
N ALA A 107 -9.74 3.36 3.28
CA ALA A 107 -8.40 3.34 2.70
C ALA A 107 -7.55 2.20 3.29
N PHE A 108 -7.53 2.04 4.61
CA PHE A 108 -6.80 0.98 5.30
C PHE A 108 -7.31 -0.41 4.92
N ILE A 109 -8.63 -0.64 4.87
CA ILE A 109 -9.21 -1.93 4.49
C ILE A 109 -8.84 -2.30 3.05
N ILE A 110 -8.94 -1.35 2.12
CA ILE A 110 -8.56 -1.57 0.72
C ILE A 110 -7.08 -1.94 0.63
N SER A 111 -6.19 -1.17 1.24
CA SER A 111 -4.75 -1.44 1.18
C SER A 111 -4.32 -2.68 1.97
N LEU A 112 -5.01 -3.03 3.06
CA LEU A 112 -4.75 -4.28 3.78
C LEU A 112 -5.18 -5.50 2.96
N SER A 113 -6.30 -5.40 2.23
CA SER A 113 -6.72 -6.47 1.31
C SER A 113 -5.70 -6.71 0.20
N TYR A 114 -5.01 -5.67 -0.26
CA TYR A 114 -3.87 -5.81 -1.17
C TYR A 114 -2.76 -6.65 -0.52
N TRP A 115 -2.34 -6.34 0.71
CA TRP A 115 -1.30 -7.12 1.38
C TRP A 115 -1.70 -8.58 1.62
N LEU A 116 -2.94 -8.81 2.04
CA LEU A 116 -3.45 -10.17 2.22
C LEU A 116 -3.46 -10.96 0.91
N ALA A 117 -3.77 -10.31 -0.22
CA ALA A 117 -3.66 -10.94 -1.54
C ALA A 117 -2.20 -11.30 -1.87
N PHE A 118 -1.23 -10.44 -1.53
CA PHE A 118 0.19 -10.75 -1.67
C PHE A 118 0.63 -11.94 -0.80
N PHE A 119 0.18 -12.03 0.45
CA PHE A 119 0.56 -13.18 1.30
C PHE A 119 0.07 -14.50 0.71
N ILE A 120 -1.16 -14.52 0.18
CA ILE A 120 -1.70 -15.68 -0.53
C ILE A 120 -0.89 -15.96 -1.79
N ALA A 121 -0.59 -14.92 -2.58
CA ALA A 121 0.19 -15.07 -3.81
C ALA A 121 1.59 -15.62 -3.54
N ASP A 122 2.28 -15.13 -2.52
CA ASP A 122 3.62 -15.56 -2.12
C ASP A 122 3.64 -17.04 -1.71
N GLN A 123 2.59 -17.49 -1.01
CA GLN A 123 2.38 -18.90 -0.68
C GLN A 123 2.16 -19.75 -1.93
N MET A 124 1.40 -19.25 -2.92
CA MET A 124 1.21 -19.96 -4.18
C MET A 124 2.52 -20.11 -4.96
N VAL A 125 3.33 -19.04 -5.04
CA VAL A 125 4.61 -19.07 -5.77
C VAL A 125 5.81 -19.57 -4.93
N MET A 126 5.58 -20.00 -3.69
CA MET A 126 6.60 -20.46 -2.74
C MET A 126 7.77 -19.46 -2.56
N LYS A 127 7.47 -18.15 -2.46
CA LYS A 127 8.45 -17.07 -2.29
C LYS A 127 8.51 -16.55 -0.84
N TYR A 128 8.92 -17.40 0.09
CA TYR A 128 8.92 -17.10 1.54
C TYR A 128 9.79 -15.90 1.95
N ASP A 129 10.94 -15.68 1.29
CA ASP A 129 11.78 -14.51 1.58
C ASP A 129 11.06 -13.19 1.24
N LEU A 130 10.23 -13.20 0.19
CA LEU A 130 9.43 -12.05 -0.20
C LEU A 130 8.22 -11.90 0.71
N GLU A 131 7.58 -13.02 1.06
CA GLU A 131 6.48 -13.05 2.01
C GLU A 131 6.86 -12.38 3.32
N GLN A 132 8.06 -12.64 3.85
CA GLN A 132 8.52 -11.97 5.06
C GLN A 132 8.49 -10.43 4.92
N ASN A 133 8.95 -9.90 3.79
CA ASN A 133 8.92 -8.46 3.55
C ASN A 133 7.50 -7.92 3.44
N HIS A 134 6.62 -8.60 2.70
CA HIS A 134 5.22 -8.21 2.59
C HIS A 134 4.51 -8.29 3.94
N MET A 135 4.76 -9.33 4.74
CA MET A 135 4.20 -9.49 6.08
C MET A 135 4.65 -8.37 7.03
N VAL A 136 5.90 -7.94 6.95
CA VAL A 136 6.38 -6.79 7.72
C VAL A 136 5.64 -5.52 7.30
N GLN A 137 5.49 -5.27 6.00
CA GLN A 137 4.82 -4.08 5.48
C GLN A 137 3.32 -4.07 5.81
N GLY A 138 2.60 -5.14 5.49
CA GLY A 138 1.18 -5.28 5.77
C GLY A 138 0.88 -5.38 7.27
N GLY A 139 1.74 -6.06 8.04
CA GLY A 139 1.67 -6.10 9.50
C GLY A 139 1.87 -4.73 10.14
N PHE A 140 2.87 -3.96 9.68
CA PHE A 140 3.05 -2.58 10.12
C PHE A 140 1.84 -1.70 9.77
N GLN A 141 1.26 -1.88 8.57
CA GLN A 141 0.03 -1.17 8.20
C GLN A 141 -1.15 -1.52 9.11
N LEU A 142 -1.32 -2.80 9.44
CA LEU A 142 -2.36 -3.26 10.36
C LEU A 142 -2.17 -2.66 11.75
N LEU A 143 -0.94 -2.65 12.27
CA LEU A 143 -0.62 -2.01 13.55
C LEU A 143 -0.93 -0.51 13.54
N CYS A 144 -0.59 0.20 12.46
CA CYS A 144 -0.97 1.60 12.27
C CYS A 144 -2.49 1.77 12.25
N TYR A 145 -3.22 0.89 11.57
CA TYR A 145 -4.68 0.93 11.52
C TYR A 145 -5.30 0.72 12.91
N LEU A 146 -4.87 -0.31 13.63
CA LEU A 146 -5.29 -0.59 15.01
C LEU A 146 -4.96 0.59 15.95
N THR A 147 -3.83 1.25 15.74
CA THR A 147 -3.41 2.43 16.52
C THR A 147 -4.43 3.57 16.41
N LEU A 148 -5.14 3.70 15.28
CA LEU A 148 -6.21 4.70 15.13
C LEU A 148 -7.39 4.45 16.09
N TYR A 149 -7.57 3.21 16.56
CA TYR A 149 -8.63 2.81 17.49
C TYR A 149 -8.14 2.71 18.93
N LEU A 150 -6.93 2.19 19.13
CA LEU A 150 -6.36 1.98 20.47
C LEU A 150 -5.96 3.29 21.16
N LEU A 151 -5.56 4.32 20.40
CA LEU A 151 -5.27 5.63 20.99
C LEU A 151 -6.57 6.36 21.36
N PRO A 152 -6.73 6.81 22.62
CA PRO A 152 -7.98 7.44 23.04
C PRO A 152 -8.22 8.79 22.35
N ASN A 153 -9.48 9.07 22.00
CA ASN A 153 -9.89 10.36 21.43
C ASN A 153 -10.14 11.44 22.50
N LYS A 154 -10.42 11.02 23.74
CA LYS A 154 -10.59 11.88 24.91
C LYS A 154 -9.73 11.33 26.06
N SER A 155 -9.34 12.18 27.00
CA SER A 155 -8.90 11.70 28.31
C SER A 155 -10.18 11.29 29.05
N GLU A 156 -10.28 10.02 29.42
CA GLU A 156 -11.11 9.65 30.57
C GLU A 156 -10.58 10.37 31.81
#